data_AF-A0A650CP71-F1
#
_entry.id   AF-A0A650CP71-F1
#
_cell.length_a   1.000
_cell.length_b   1.000
_cell.length_c   1.000
_cell.angle_alpha   90.00
_cell.angle_beta   90.00
_cell.angle_gamma   90.00
#
_symmetry.space_group_name_H-M   'P 1'
#
loop_
_entity.id
_entity.type
_entity.pdbx_description
1 polymer ?
#
loop_
_entity_poly.entity_id
_entity_poly.type
_entity_poly.pdbx_seq_one_letter_code
_entity_poly.pdbx_strand_id
1 'polypeptide(L)'
;MYECCNRTFETLNEFKKHIKSRRVHSLTKSNVIDINLPRSIVYSIISKRDFFMRLLNLASLDNNDKYLLLLPTKKYVVGSTLKRSLAVRVEGPKSDKGLPTYVIYAGNLIYKISFKVDSIAESKTRVSLISTFEADIGRLGTLLPSVVIRKLSNLPSPGKILEEFEREIKILDLRSYGVTSK
;
A
#
# COMPACT_ATOMS: atom_id res chain seq x y z
N MET A 1 -6.14 15.91 12.09
CA MET A 1 -7.27 15.22 11.42
C MET A 1 -7.00 13.72 11.41
N TYR A 2 -7.97 12.92 11.83
CA TYR A 2 -7.90 11.44 11.81
C TYR A 2 -8.82 10.89 10.72
N GLU A 3 -8.50 9.72 10.17
CA GLU A 3 -9.28 9.10 9.10
C GLU A 3 -9.49 7.61 9.38
N CYS A 4 -10.72 7.12 9.21
CA CYS A 4 -11.05 5.70 9.23
C CYS A 4 -12.44 5.49 8.62
N CYS A 5 -12.65 4.32 8.03
CA CYS A 5 -13.91 3.89 7.41
C CYS A 5 -14.47 4.94 6.44
N ASN A 6 -13.58 5.54 5.66
CA ASN A 6 -13.85 6.60 4.69
C ASN A 6 -14.56 7.83 5.31
N ARG A 7 -14.29 8.11 6.59
CA ARG A 7 -14.73 9.31 7.31
C ARG A 7 -13.54 10.02 7.94
N THR A 8 -13.64 11.34 8.04
CA THR A 8 -12.69 12.20 8.75
C THR A 8 -13.22 12.48 10.16
N PHE A 9 -12.30 12.67 11.10
CA PHE A 9 -12.60 13.06 12.49
C PHE A 9 -11.68 14.21 12.88
N GLU A 10 -12.27 15.29 13.36
CA GLU A 10 -11.55 16.49 13.74
C GLU A 10 -10.81 16.29 15.06
N THR A 11 -11.47 15.62 16.02
CA THR A 11 -10.91 15.38 17.34
C THR A 11 -10.50 13.93 17.59
N LEU A 12 -9.50 13.73 18.47
CA LEU A 12 -9.09 12.41 18.92
C LEU A 12 -10.21 11.67 19.68
N ASN A 13 -11.08 12.41 20.38
CA ASN A 13 -12.17 11.83 21.15
C ASN A 13 -13.25 11.23 20.26
N GLU A 14 -13.66 11.94 19.21
CA GLU A 14 -14.59 11.40 18.20
C GLU A 14 -14.00 10.17 17.51
N PHE A 15 -12.71 10.25 17.14
CA PHE A 15 -12.02 9.12 16.53
C PHE A 15 -11.98 7.89 17.44
N LYS A 16 -11.68 8.07 18.73
CA LYS A 16 -11.72 6.97 19.70
C LYS A 16 -13.13 6.39 19.84
N LYS A 17 -14.17 7.22 19.94
CA LYS A 17 -15.57 6.75 19.98
C LYS A 17 -15.90 5.87 18.78
N HIS A 18 -15.44 6.27 17.59
CA HIS A 18 -15.57 5.46 16.38
C HIS A 18 -14.84 4.11 16.46
N ILE A 19 -13.59 4.10 16.93
CA ILE A 19 -12.84 2.84 17.08
C ILE A 19 -13.54 1.88 18.05
N LYS A 20 -14.17 2.40 19.11
CA LYS A 20 -14.92 1.57 20.08
C LYS A 20 -16.20 0.97 19.50
N SER A 21 -16.82 1.60 18.51
CA SER A 21 -18.16 1.20 18.05
C SER A 21 -18.18 -0.08 17.23
N ARG A 22 -17.02 -0.51 16.70
CA ARG A 22 -16.91 -1.75 15.92
C ARG A 22 -15.51 -2.33 15.94
N ARG A 23 -15.43 -3.62 15.65
CA ARG A 23 -14.20 -4.42 15.66
C ARG A 23 -13.39 -4.30 14.36
N VAL A 24 -14.07 -4.24 13.22
CA VAL A 24 -13.40 -4.17 11.91
C VAL A 24 -13.42 -2.72 11.42
N HIS A 25 -12.25 -2.28 10.96
CA HIS A 25 -12.02 -0.94 10.44
C HIS A 25 -11.34 -1.03 9.09
N SER A 26 -11.80 -0.23 8.13
CA SER A 26 -11.17 -0.16 6.81
C SER A 26 -10.84 1.28 6.42
N LEU A 27 -9.89 1.47 5.53
CA LEU A 27 -9.61 2.77 4.92
C LEU A 27 -9.20 2.53 3.48
N THR A 28 -9.92 3.13 2.54
CA THR A 28 -9.56 3.09 1.13
C THR A 28 -9.06 4.45 0.69
N LYS A 29 -7.94 4.46 -0.03
CA LYS A 29 -7.46 5.62 -0.79
C LYS A 29 -7.24 5.18 -2.23
N SER A 30 -7.38 6.12 -3.14
CA SER A 30 -7.08 5.91 -4.55
C SER A 30 -6.25 7.06 -5.09
N ASN A 31 -5.40 6.74 -6.05
CA ASN A 31 -4.64 7.71 -6.81
C ASN A 31 -4.72 7.38 -8.29
N VAL A 32 -4.53 8.35 -9.16
CA VAL A 32 -4.58 8.19 -10.61
C VAL A 32 -3.31 8.77 -11.20
N ILE A 33 -2.64 8.00 -12.05
CA ILE A 33 -1.39 8.38 -12.69
C ILE A 33 -1.50 8.10 -14.18
N ASP A 34 -1.12 9.07 -14.99
CA ASP A 34 -0.96 8.89 -16.44
C ASP A 34 0.50 8.51 -16.73
N ILE A 35 0.70 7.49 -17.56
CA ILE A 35 2.01 6.92 -17.94
C ILE A 35 2.12 6.97 -19.46
N ASN A 36 3.28 7.35 -19.98
CA ASN A 36 3.54 7.45 -21.42
C ASN A 36 4.03 6.11 -21.98
N LEU A 37 3.28 5.04 -21.69
CA LEU A 37 3.50 3.70 -22.21
C LEU A 37 2.18 3.08 -22.69
N PRO A 38 2.22 2.22 -23.72
CA PRO A 38 1.06 1.43 -24.15
C PRO A 38 0.48 0.57 -23.03
N ARG A 39 -0.84 0.39 -23.06
CA ARG A 39 -1.59 -0.35 -22.03
C ARG A 39 -1.06 -1.75 -21.78
N SER A 40 -0.71 -2.48 -22.83
CA SER A 40 -0.18 -3.85 -22.76
C SER A 40 1.13 -3.92 -21.95
N ILE A 41 2.03 -2.96 -22.17
CA ILE A 41 3.32 -2.87 -21.46
C ILE A 41 3.07 -2.57 -19.97
N VAL A 42 2.26 -1.55 -19.68
CA VAL A 42 1.93 -1.17 -18.30
C VAL A 42 1.26 -2.31 -17.55
N TYR A 43 0.29 -2.97 -18.18
CA TYR A 43 -0.40 -4.12 -17.59
C TYR A 43 0.55 -5.28 -17.31
N SER A 44 1.48 -5.57 -18.24
CA SER A 44 2.51 -6.60 -18.07
C SER A 44 3.42 -6.29 -16.88
N ILE A 45 3.84 -5.03 -16.70
CA ILE A 45 4.69 -4.61 -15.58
C ILE A 45 3.95 -4.76 -14.25
N ILE A 46 2.72 -4.25 -14.15
CA ILE A 46 1.91 -4.30 -12.92
C ILE A 46 1.57 -5.74 -12.53
N SER A 47 1.44 -6.63 -13.52
CA SER A 47 1.16 -8.05 -13.30
C SER A 47 2.40 -8.87 -12.88
N LYS A 48 3.59 -8.25 -12.79
CA LYS A 48 4.79 -8.94 -12.29
C LYS A 48 4.90 -8.77 -10.78
N ARG A 49 4.95 -9.89 -10.06
CA ARG A 49 5.17 -9.90 -8.61
C ARG A 49 6.44 -9.14 -8.23
N ASP A 50 7.55 -9.33 -8.94
CA ASP A 50 8.81 -8.63 -8.67
C ASP A 50 8.71 -7.10 -8.76
N PHE A 51 7.85 -6.58 -9.64
CA PHE A 51 7.59 -5.14 -9.69
C PHE A 51 6.91 -4.69 -8.40
N PHE A 52 5.85 -5.38 -7.98
CA PHE A 52 5.15 -5.11 -6.73
C PHE A 52 6.06 -5.23 -5.49
N MET A 53 6.93 -6.25 -5.46
CA MET A 53 7.86 -6.47 -4.36
C MET A 53 8.88 -5.33 -4.22
N ARG A 54 9.49 -4.90 -5.34
CA ARG A 54 10.41 -3.76 -5.35
C ARG A 54 9.71 -2.48 -4.95
N LEU A 55 8.48 -2.29 -5.43
CA LEU A 55 7.69 -1.10 -5.19
C LEU A 55 7.40 -0.85 -3.71
N LEU A 56 7.13 -1.92 -2.96
CA LEU A 56 6.90 -1.82 -1.51
C LEU A 56 8.18 -2.00 -0.69
N ASN A 57 9.35 -2.04 -1.35
CA ASN A 57 10.65 -2.29 -0.75
C ASN A 57 10.63 -3.51 0.19
N LEU A 58 10.00 -4.59 -0.30
CA LEU A 58 9.83 -5.82 0.44
C LEU A 58 11.09 -6.69 0.29
N ALA A 59 11.74 -6.99 1.42
CA ALA A 59 12.87 -7.93 1.43
C ALA A 59 12.36 -9.36 1.59
N SER A 60 12.77 -10.27 0.71
CA SER A 60 12.46 -11.70 0.85
C SER A 60 13.19 -12.26 2.07
N LEU A 61 12.47 -13.09 2.82
CA LEU A 61 13.10 -14.02 3.76
C LEU A 61 13.33 -15.33 2.99
N ASP A 62 14.44 -16.03 3.26
CA ASP A 62 14.88 -17.23 2.52
C ASP A 62 13.88 -18.41 2.49
N ASN A 63 12.71 -18.27 3.13
CA ASN A 63 11.64 -19.26 3.17
C ASN A 63 10.29 -18.69 2.66
N ASN A 64 9.90 -19.12 1.46
CA ASN A 64 8.55 -19.29 0.92
C ASN A 64 7.45 -18.36 1.48
N ASP A 65 7.22 -17.24 0.77
CA ASP A 65 6.10 -16.28 0.92
C ASP A 65 6.12 -15.33 2.11
N LYS A 66 7.18 -15.31 2.91
CA LYS A 66 7.36 -14.30 3.97
C LYS A 66 8.30 -13.19 3.53
N TYR A 67 7.88 -11.95 3.76
CA TYR A 67 8.62 -10.74 3.39
C TYR A 67 8.74 -9.80 4.57
N LEU A 68 9.77 -8.97 4.57
CA LEU A 68 9.89 -7.85 5.49
C LEU A 68 9.45 -6.56 4.79
N LEU A 69 8.34 -6.00 5.24
CA LEU A 69 7.94 -4.64 4.89
C LEU A 69 8.76 -3.66 5.72
N LEU A 70 9.71 -2.99 5.06
CA LEU A 70 10.58 -2.02 5.69
C LEU A 70 9.81 -0.71 5.92
N LEU A 71 9.54 -0.40 7.19
CA LEU A 71 8.87 0.84 7.54
C LEU A 71 9.87 2.01 7.51
N PRO A 72 9.53 3.13 6.86
CA PRO A 72 10.39 4.30 6.88
C PRO A 72 10.52 4.83 8.31
N THR A 73 11.76 5.01 8.77
CA THR A 73 12.06 5.59 10.09
C THR A 73 11.73 7.07 10.08
N LYS A 74 10.85 7.51 10.99
CA LYS A 74 10.79 8.92 11.36
C LYS A 74 12.06 9.22 12.17
N LYS A 75 12.99 9.95 11.56
CA LYS A 75 14.26 10.50 12.08
C LYS A 75 15.52 9.68 11.78
N TYR A 76 16.53 10.42 11.32
CA TYR A 76 17.95 10.06 11.35
C TYR A 76 18.36 9.81 12.80
N VAL A 77 18.35 8.56 13.23
CA VAL A 77 18.99 8.16 14.49
C VAL A 77 20.25 7.40 14.09
N VAL A 78 21.39 8.08 14.21
CA VAL A 78 22.71 7.46 14.10
C VAL A 78 22.88 6.60 15.34
N GLY A 79 22.98 5.28 15.16
CA GLY A 79 23.07 4.30 16.24
C GLY A 79 21.90 3.30 16.22
N SER A 80 22.20 2.10 15.70
CA SER A 80 21.50 0.83 15.93
C SER A 80 20.02 0.91 16.33
N THR A 81 19.15 1.33 15.42
CA THR A 81 17.74 0.93 15.49
C THR A 81 17.47 0.06 14.29
N LEU A 82 17.37 -1.25 14.51
CA LEU A 82 16.87 -2.22 13.54
C LEU A 82 15.68 -1.60 12.82
N LYS A 83 15.77 -1.47 11.48
CA LYS A 83 14.67 -1.04 10.61
C LYS A 83 13.39 -1.70 11.13
N ARG A 84 12.41 -0.93 11.62
CA ARG A 84 11.13 -1.49 12.05
C ARG A 84 10.56 -2.21 10.84
N SER A 85 10.57 -3.52 10.87
CA SER A 85 10.12 -4.35 9.77
C SER A 85 8.90 -5.13 10.24
N LEU A 86 7.93 -5.27 9.35
CA LEU A 86 6.83 -6.19 9.56
C LEU A 86 7.07 -7.43 8.73
N ALA A 87 7.02 -8.59 9.39
CA ALA A 87 6.86 -9.85 8.70
C ALA A 87 5.46 -9.87 8.08
N VAL A 88 5.41 -9.93 6.76
CA VAL A 88 4.19 -9.94 5.97
C VAL A 88 4.19 -11.12 5.03
N ARG A 89 3.00 -11.56 4.64
CA ARG A 89 2.80 -12.52 3.56
C ARG A 89 2.15 -11.81 2.38
N VAL A 90 2.66 -12.01 1.18
CA VAL A 90 2.14 -11.36 -0.03
C VAL A 90 1.54 -12.41 -0.96
N GLU A 91 0.33 -12.14 -1.44
CA GLU A 91 -0.34 -12.93 -2.47
C GLU A 91 -0.61 -12.05 -3.70
N GLY A 92 -0.51 -12.64 -4.89
CA GLY A 92 -0.92 -12.02 -6.15
C GLY A 92 0.18 -11.96 -7.23
N PRO A 93 -0.17 -11.36 -8.39
CA PRO A 93 -1.46 -10.73 -8.66
C PRO A 93 -2.58 -11.77 -8.80
N LYS A 94 -3.73 -11.49 -8.19
CA LYS A 94 -5.00 -12.20 -8.42
C LYS A 94 -5.91 -11.29 -9.22
N SER A 95 -6.85 -11.85 -9.97
CA SER A 95 -7.92 -11.06 -10.57
C SER A 95 -9.03 -10.88 -9.52
N ASP A 96 -9.25 -9.65 -9.06
CA ASP A 96 -10.38 -9.28 -8.20
C ASP A 96 -11.28 -8.32 -8.98
N LYS A 97 -12.49 -8.77 -9.33
CA LYS A 97 -13.44 -8.04 -10.18
C LYS A 97 -12.82 -7.53 -11.50
N GLY A 98 -11.91 -8.30 -12.08
CA GLY A 98 -11.21 -7.96 -13.32
C GLY A 98 -9.99 -7.04 -13.15
N LEU A 99 -9.64 -6.65 -11.91
CA LEU A 99 -8.48 -5.84 -11.61
C LEU A 99 -7.32 -6.74 -11.13
N PRO A 100 -6.07 -6.53 -11.60
CA PRO A 100 -4.90 -7.09 -10.94
C PRO A 100 -4.81 -6.56 -9.51
N THR A 101 -4.82 -7.49 -8.55
CA THR A 101 -4.86 -7.16 -7.12
C THR A 101 -3.83 -7.98 -6.36
N TYR A 102 -3.08 -7.29 -5.50
CA TYR A 102 -2.15 -7.89 -4.55
C TYR A 102 -2.70 -7.74 -3.14
N VAL A 103 -2.46 -8.76 -2.32
CA VAL A 103 -2.92 -8.79 -0.93
C VAL A 103 -1.74 -9.01 -0.01
N ILE A 104 -1.57 -8.14 0.98
CA ILE A 104 -0.52 -8.21 2.00
C ILE A 104 -1.18 -8.52 3.34
N TYR A 105 -0.76 -9.61 3.96
CA TYR A 105 -1.22 -10.04 5.28
C TYR A 105 -0.15 -9.73 6.32
N ALA A 106 -0.52 -9.01 7.37
CA ALA A 106 0.35 -8.61 8.47
C ALA A 106 -0.34 -8.81 9.84
N GLY A 107 -0.46 -10.07 10.28
CA GLY A 107 -1.26 -10.41 11.46
C GLY A 107 -2.75 -10.16 11.21
N ASN A 108 -3.41 -9.37 12.06
CA ASN A 108 -4.84 -9.02 11.91
C ASN A 108 -5.10 -7.91 10.87
N LEU A 109 -4.13 -7.67 10.00
CA LEU A 109 -4.14 -6.59 9.06
C LEU A 109 -4.02 -7.10 7.63
N ILE A 110 -4.84 -6.54 6.76
CA ILE A 110 -4.88 -6.87 5.34
C ILE A 110 -4.76 -5.57 4.55
N TYR A 111 -3.77 -5.50 3.65
CA TYR A 111 -3.73 -4.49 2.60
C TYR A 111 -4.12 -5.14 1.28
N LYS A 112 -5.04 -4.51 0.55
CA LYS A 112 -5.40 -4.87 -0.82
C LYS A 112 -4.99 -3.71 -1.73
N ILE A 113 -4.18 -3.98 -2.73
CA ILE A 113 -3.74 -2.99 -3.71
C ILE A 113 -4.20 -3.46 -5.06
N SER A 114 -5.16 -2.75 -5.64
CA SER A 114 -5.79 -3.08 -6.93
C SER A 114 -5.43 -2.05 -7.98
N PHE A 115 -5.29 -2.51 -9.22
CA PHE A 115 -4.89 -1.68 -10.36
C PHE A 115 -5.97 -1.68 -11.43
N LYS A 116 -6.43 -0.50 -11.82
CA LYS A 116 -7.22 -0.31 -13.04
C LYS A 116 -6.31 0.31 -14.10
N VAL A 117 -6.20 -0.34 -15.26
CA VAL A 117 -5.29 0.07 -16.33
C VAL A 117 -6.10 0.33 -17.60
N ASP A 118 -6.31 1.61 -17.89
CA ASP A 118 -7.12 2.09 -19.01
C ASP A 118 -6.23 2.74 -20.07
N SER A 119 -6.48 2.47 -21.35
CA SER A 119 -5.81 3.18 -22.45
C SER A 119 -6.45 4.56 -22.62
N ILE A 120 -5.64 5.61 -22.71
CA ILE A 120 -6.11 6.96 -23.05
C ILE A 120 -5.73 7.31 -24.49
N ALA A 121 -4.56 6.85 -24.94
CA ALA A 121 -4.09 6.90 -26.31
C ALA A 121 -3.26 5.65 -26.60
N GLU A 122 -2.75 5.49 -27.83
CA GLU A 122 -1.93 4.33 -28.23
C GLU A 122 -0.66 4.17 -27.36
N SER A 123 0.01 5.29 -27.08
CA SER A 123 1.21 5.35 -26.24
C SER A 123 0.96 5.89 -24.83
N LYS A 124 -0.29 6.01 -24.39
CA LYS A 124 -0.63 6.61 -23.10
C LYS A 124 -1.67 5.80 -22.32
N THR A 125 -1.34 5.51 -21.07
CA THR A 125 -2.15 4.68 -20.17
C THR A 125 -2.46 5.41 -18.87
N ARG A 126 -3.71 5.32 -18.41
CA ARG A 126 -4.13 5.74 -17.07
C ARG A 126 -4.10 4.54 -16.14
N VAL A 127 -3.35 4.66 -15.06
CA VAL A 127 -3.36 3.69 -13.96
C VAL A 127 -4.08 4.30 -12.78
N SER A 128 -5.24 3.74 -12.44
CA SER A 128 -5.91 4.04 -11.17
C SER A 128 -5.50 2.99 -10.17
N LEU A 129 -4.93 3.46 -9.07
CA LEU A 129 -4.56 2.64 -7.94
C LEU A 129 -5.60 2.74 -6.85
N ILE A 130 -5.93 1.60 -6.26
CA ILE A 130 -6.87 1.53 -5.15
C ILE A 130 -6.17 0.74 -4.04
N SER A 131 -5.83 1.43 -2.96
CA SER A 131 -5.23 0.84 -1.76
C SER A 131 -6.27 0.80 -0.66
N THR A 132 -6.64 -0.39 -0.24
CA THR A 132 -7.56 -0.64 0.87
C THR A 132 -6.81 -1.30 2.01
N PHE A 133 -6.88 -0.66 3.17
CA PHE A 133 -6.44 -1.21 4.44
C PHE A 133 -7.66 -1.74 5.18
N GLU A 134 -7.54 -2.92 5.80
CA GLU A 134 -8.53 -3.50 6.68
C GLU A 134 -7.85 -4.07 7.93
N ALA A 135 -8.32 -3.66 9.11
CA ALA A 135 -7.80 -4.09 10.40
C ALA A 135 -8.93 -4.62 11.28
N ASP A 136 -8.72 -5.83 11.80
CA ASP A 136 -9.52 -6.38 12.89
C ASP A 136 -8.81 -6.16 14.23
N ILE A 137 -9.37 -5.25 15.05
CA ILE A 137 -8.76 -4.85 16.32
C ILE A 137 -9.18 -5.75 17.50
N GLY A 138 -10.11 -6.69 17.28
CA GLY A 138 -10.67 -7.54 18.33
C GLY A 138 -11.46 -6.78 19.40
N ARG A 139 -12.01 -7.54 20.36
CA ARG A 139 -12.77 -6.98 21.50
C ARG A 139 -11.89 -6.14 22.44
N LEU A 140 -10.63 -6.53 22.63
CA LEU A 140 -9.68 -5.76 23.44
C LEU A 140 -9.29 -4.43 22.76
N GLY A 141 -9.16 -4.41 21.43
CA GLY A 141 -8.89 -3.18 20.69
C GLY A 141 -10.04 -2.18 20.77
N THR A 142 -11.30 -2.66 20.81
CA THR A 142 -12.47 -1.78 21.05
C THR A 142 -12.48 -1.18 22.46
N LEU A 143 -11.91 -1.86 23.46
CA LEU A 143 -11.81 -1.33 24.83
C LEU A 143 -10.63 -0.37 25.00
N LEU A 144 -9.54 -0.60 24.26
CA LEU A 144 -8.29 0.15 24.34
C LEU A 144 -7.91 0.84 23.02
N PRO A 145 -8.73 1.79 22.52
CA PRO A 145 -8.52 2.42 21.22
C PRO A 145 -7.19 3.17 21.13
N SER A 146 -6.67 3.72 22.23
CA SER A 146 -5.36 4.39 22.26
C SER A 146 -4.21 3.45 21.87
N VAL A 147 -4.26 2.18 22.28
CA VAL A 147 -3.24 1.17 21.96
C VAL A 147 -3.29 0.83 20.48
N VAL A 148 -4.51 0.69 19.93
CA VAL A 148 -4.75 0.46 18.50
C VAL A 148 -4.19 1.61 17.68
N ILE A 149 -4.58 2.85 17.99
CA ILE A 149 -4.12 4.05 17.28
C ILE A 149 -2.59 4.13 17.27
N ARG A 150 -1.93 3.86 18.41
CA ARG A 150 -0.47 3.86 18.51
C ARG A 150 0.18 2.77 17.67
N LYS A 151 -0.43 1.59 17.55
CA LYS A 151 0.08 0.52 16.67
C LYS A 151 -0.09 0.89 15.20
N LEU A 152 -1.27 1.35 14.82
CA LEU A 152 -1.59 1.72 13.44
C LEU A 152 -0.79 2.92 12.93
N SER A 153 -0.44 3.87 13.80
CA SER A 153 0.37 5.03 13.40
C SER A 153 1.80 4.70 12.99
N ASN A 154 2.28 3.48 13.29
CA ASN A 154 3.59 3.00 12.84
C ASN A 154 3.51 2.29 11.48
N LEU A 155 2.33 2.06 10.95
CA LEU A 155 2.11 1.37 9.69
C LEU A 155 1.99 2.37 8.54
N PRO A 156 2.34 1.98 7.30
CA PRO A 156 2.14 2.84 6.15
C PRO A 156 0.64 2.96 5.92
N SER A 157 0.16 4.19 5.78
CA SER A 157 -1.22 4.46 5.38
C SER A 157 -1.43 4.03 3.93
N PRO A 158 -2.67 3.74 3.51
CA PRO A 158 -3.00 3.54 2.10
C PRO A 158 -2.47 4.66 1.21
N GLY A 159 -2.59 5.93 1.63
CA GLY A 159 -2.06 7.08 0.89
C GLY A 159 -0.54 7.01 0.70
N LYS A 160 0.21 6.67 1.75
CA LYS A 160 1.67 6.55 1.66
C LYS A 160 2.12 5.43 0.70
N ILE A 161 1.37 4.32 0.66
CA ILE A 161 1.60 3.24 -0.31
C ILE A 161 1.41 3.76 -1.75
N LEU A 162 0.38 4.59 -1.97
CA LEU A 162 0.11 5.19 -3.28
C LEU A 162 1.20 6.19 -3.69
N GLU A 163 1.73 6.97 -2.76
CA GLU A 163 2.84 7.91 -3.00
C GLU A 163 4.12 7.21 -3.44
N GLU A 164 4.50 6.12 -2.75
CA GLU A 164 5.67 5.31 -3.16
C GLU A 164 5.44 4.66 -4.53
N PHE A 165 4.20 4.24 -4.81
CA PHE A 165 3.87 3.70 -6.12
C PHE A 165 4.02 4.74 -7.24
N GLU A 166 3.53 5.95 -7.00
CA GLU A 166 3.65 7.05 -7.95
C GLU A 166 5.12 7.38 -8.25
N ARG A 167 5.98 7.34 -7.23
CA ARG A 167 7.42 7.54 -7.40
C ARG A 167 8.04 6.47 -8.30
N GLU A 168 7.79 5.19 -8.03
CA GLU A 168 8.37 4.09 -8.80
C GLU A 168 7.89 4.05 -10.25
N ILE A 169 6.60 4.33 -10.48
CA ILE A 169 6.07 4.43 -11.84
C ILE A 169 6.67 5.61 -12.61
N LYS A 170 6.85 6.77 -11.98
CA LYS A 170 7.53 7.90 -12.63
C LYS A 170 8.98 7.58 -12.99
N ILE A 171 9.69 6.82 -12.16
CA ILE A 171 11.03 6.34 -12.48
C ILE A 171 11.01 5.41 -13.70
N LEU A 172 10.01 4.53 -13.81
CA LEU A 172 9.84 3.68 -14.99
C LEU A 172 9.57 4.51 -16.25
N ASP A 173 8.66 5.49 -16.18
CA ASP A 173 8.33 6.39 -17.29
C ASP A 173 9.60 7.11 -17.78
N LEU A 174 10.40 7.68 -16.87
CA LEU A 174 11.67 8.33 -17.17
C LEU A 174 12.71 7.38 -17.79
N ARG A 175 12.78 6.12 -17.32
CA ARG A 175 13.69 5.12 -17.88
C ARG A 175 13.27 4.69 -19.29
N SER A 176 11.99 4.59 -19.59
CA SER A 176 11.53 4.36 -20.97
C SER A 176 11.88 5.50 -21.91
N TYR A 177 11.94 6.75 -21.44
CA TYR A 177 12.47 7.88 -22.21
C TYR A 177 14.00 7.86 -22.38
N GLY A 178 14.73 7.10 -21.55
CA GLY A 178 16.20 7.04 -21.54
C GLY A 178 16.82 5.85 -22.29
N VAL A 179 16.02 4.97 -22.90
CA VAL A 179 16.53 3.84 -23.73
C VAL A 179 16.29 4.12 -25.21
N THR A 180 16.85 5.24 -25.67
CA THR A 180 17.22 5.50 -27.08
C THR A 180 18.49 6.37 -27.12
N SER A 181 19.53 5.98 -26.38
CA SER A 181 20.89 6.30 -26.79
C SER A 181 21.88 5.26 -26.26
N LYS A 182 22.07 4.21 -27.05
CA LYS A 182 23.38 3.63 -27.39
C LYS A 182 23.18 2.56 -28.46
#